data_AF-A0A1B6HF53-F1
#
_entry.id   AF-A0A1B6HF53-F1
#
_cell.length_a   1.000
_cell.length_b   1.000
_cell.length_c   1.000
_cell.angle_alpha   90.00
_cell.angle_beta   90.00
_cell.angle_gamma   90.00
#
_symmetry.space_group_name_H-M   'P 1'
#
loop_
_entity.id
_entity.type
_entity.pdbx_description
1 polymer ?
#
loop_
_entity_poly.entity_id
_entity_poly.type
_entity_poly.pdbx_seq_one_letter_code
_entity_poly.pdbx_strand_id
1 'polypeptide(L)'
;MKLLVLLFVIVQCLQVSTAARILALCSTASHSHSLWCFQYMSALAERGHQTTVLALDEPKIKVPNMTTFLVDRAYEETFTDGIISDFLSNRKIGMINVAFKNWDEASSKAIMHSKALKELIKQNENKKKPFDLIIH
;
A
#
# COMPACT_ATOMS: atom_id res chain seq x y z
N MET A 1 13.76 -20.23 43.02
CA MET A 1 12.96 -19.04 42.61
C MET A 1 13.65 -18.17 41.57
N LYS A 2 14.87 -17.65 41.80
CA LYS A 2 15.57 -16.75 40.85
C LYS A 2 15.78 -17.33 39.43
N LEU A 3 16.16 -18.60 39.34
CA LEU A 3 16.35 -19.30 38.05
C LEU A 3 15.03 -19.42 37.26
N LEU A 4 13.92 -19.62 37.95
CA LEU A 4 12.59 -19.81 37.37
C LEU A 4 12.05 -18.47 36.82
N VAL A 5 12.32 -17.37 37.52
CA VAL A 5 12.04 -16.00 37.05
C VAL A 5 12.88 -15.66 35.81
N LEU A 6 14.16 -16.02 35.80
CA LEU A 6 15.03 -15.78 34.65
C LEU A 6 14.55 -16.55 33.41
N LEU A 7 14.16 -17.81 33.59
CA LEU A 7 13.62 -18.65 32.51
C LEU A 7 12.31 -18.07 31.96
N PHE A 8 11.44 -17.56 32.83
CA PHE A 8 10.21 -16.90 32.42
C PHE A 8 10.47 -15.63 31.60
N VAL A 9 11.44 -14.79 31.99
CA VAL A 9 11.81 -13.59 31.22
C VAL A 9 12.39 -13.96 29.86
N ILE A 10 13.24 -14.98 29.78
CA ILE A 10 13.81 -15.46 28.51
C ILE A 10 12.70 -15.96 27.57
N VAL A 11 11.74 -16.73 28.08
CA VAL A 11 10.61 -17.23 27.27
C VAL A 11 9.72 -16.08 26.77
N GLN A 12 9.51 -15.04 27.58
CA GLN A 12 8.77 -13.83 27.17
C GLN A 12 9.53 -13.03 26.10
N CYS A 13 10.86 -12.92 26.21
CA CYS A 13 11.69 -12.28 25.18
C CYS A 13 11.81 -13.10 23.89
N LEU A 14 11.59 -14.42 23.97
CA LEU A 14 11.56 -15.35 22.83
C LEU A 14 10.17 -15.51 22.23
N GLN A 15 9.15 -14.75 22.69
CA GLN A 15 7.87 -14.70 22.02
C GLN A 15 8.12 -14.28 20.57
N VAL A 16 7.90 -15.21 19.64
CA VAL A 16 7.99 -14.99 18.21
C VAL A 16 6.89 -13.99 17.86
N SER A 17 7.22 -12.69 17.84
CA SER A 17 6.38 -11.71 17.17
C SER A 17 6.26 -12.17 15.73
N THR A 18 5.07 -12.58 15.31
CA THR A 18 4.82 -13.01 13.95
C THR A 18 4.86 -11.79 13.04
N ALA A 19 6.05 -11.51 12.51
CA ALA A 19 6.26 -10.51 11.48
C ALA A 19 5.54 -10.94 10.18
N ALA A 20 4.24 -10.60 10.07
CA ALA A 20 3.47 -10.81 8.85
C ALA A 20 4.09 -10.07 7.65
N ARG A 21 4.01 -10.69 6.47
CA ARG A 21 4.34 -10.06 5.18
C ARG A 21 3.08 -9.45 4.60
N ILE A 22 2.96 -8.13 4.62
CA ILE A 22 1.74 -7.39 4.26
C ILE A 22 1.98 -6.66 2.95
N LEU A 23 1.07 -6.83 1.99
CA LEU A 23 1.01 -6.03 0.77
C LEU A 23 -0.11 -4.99 0.89
N ALA A 24 0.21 -3.72 0.68
CA ALA A 24 -0.77 -2.65 0.50
C ALA A 24 -0.82 -2.23 -0.97
N LEU A 25 -2.04 -2.17 -1.51
CA LEU A 25 -2.35 -1.70 -2.84
C LEU A 25 -3.01 -0.33 -2.72
N CYS A 26 -2.24 0.75 -2.87
CA CYS A 26 -2.85 2.09 -2.90
C CYS A 26 -3.35 2.33 -4.34
N SER A 27 -4.61 1.97 -4.62
CA SER A 27 -5.14 1.90 -5.98
C SER A 27 -5.75 3.18 -6.53
N THR A 28 -6.08 4.14 -5.67
CA THR A 28 -6.72 5.39 -6.06
C THR A 28 -5.67 6.47 -6.29
N ALA A 29 -5.57 7.02 -7.51
CA ALA A 29 -4.68 8.14 -7.84
C ALA A 29 -5.09 9.44 -7.13
N SER A 30 -4.70 9.54 -5.86
CA SER A 30 -5.02 10.64 -4.96
C SER A 30 -3.98 10.73 -3.84
N HIS A 31 -3.45 11.93 -3.62
CA HIS A 31 -2.41 12.14 -2.61
C HIS A 31 -2.87 11.78 -1.19
N SER A 32 -4.15 12.01 -0.88
CA SER A 32 -4.70 11.68 0.44
C SER A 32 -4.75 10.18 0.68
N HIS A 33 -5.01 9.38 -0.36
CA HIS A 33 -4.99 7.92 -0.28
C HIS A 33 -3.57 7.39 -0.13
N SER A 34 -2.60 7.93 -0.88
CA SER A 34 -1.19 7.57 -0.64
C SER A 34 -0.74 7.88 0.78
N LEU A 35 -1.13 9.05 1.32
CA LEU A 35 -0.71 9.50 2.66
C LEU A 35 -1.19 8.55 3.78
N TRP A 36 -2.48 8.21 3.80
CA TRP A 36 -3.03 7.26 4.78
C TRP A 36 -2.34 5.89 4.67
N CYS A 37 -2.15 5.40 3.43
CA CYS A 37 -1.54 4.11 3.13
C CYS A 37 -0.13 4.02 3.74
N PHE A 38 0.69 5.06 3.54
CA PHE A 38 2.04 5.12 4.11
C PHE A 38 2.08 5.27 5.63
N GLN A 39 1.20 6.06 6.23
CA GLN A 39 1.14 6.19 7.69
C GLN A 39 0.79 4.86 8.36
N TYR A 40 -0.18 4.14 7.78
CA TYR A 40 -0.60 2.85 8.31
C TYR A 40 0.47 1.77 8.11
N MET A 41 1.08 1.69 6.92
CA MET A 41 2.11 0.70 6.63
C MET A 41 3.41 0.95 7.40
N SER A 42 3.84 2.20 7.56
CA SER A 42 5.01 2.53 8.38
C SER A 42 4.81 2.12 9.85
N ALA A 43 3.63 2.40 10.43
CA ALA A 43 3.30 2.01 11.79
C ALA A 43 3.32 0.48 11.99
N LEU A 44 2.90 -0.31 10.98
CA LEU A 44 3.00 -1.77 11.02
C LEU A 44 4.45 -2.25 10.86
N ALA A 45 5.22 -1.61 9.99
CA ALA A 45 6.63 -1.92 9.78
C ALA A 45 7.48 -1.65 11.05
N GLU A 46 7.20 -0.56 11.75
CA GLU A 46 7.83 -0.22 13.05
C GLU A 46 7.49 -1.24 14.15
N ARG A 47 6.33 -1.89 14.06
CA ARG A 47 5.93 -3.00 14.96
C ARG A 47 6.54 -4.35 14.59
N GLY A 48 7.37 -4.39 13.54
CA GLY A 48 8.13 -5.57 13.12
C GLY A 48 7.56 -6.32 11.92
N HIS A 49 6.45 -5.86 11.32
CA HIS A 49 5.93 -6.47 10.08
C HIS A 49 6.80 -6.11 8.86
N GLN A 50 6.80 -6.97 7.85
CA GLN A 50 7.38 -6.64 6.54
C GLN A 50 6.26 -6.07 5.67
N THR A 51 6.32 -4.79 5.35
CA THR A 51 5.30 -4.14 4.52
C THR A 51 5.84 -3.88 3.13
N THR A 52 5.03 -4.17 2.13
CA THR A 52 5.26 -3.83 0.73
C THR A 52 4.12 -2.95 0.28
N VAL A 53 4.43 -1.80 -0.31
CA VAL A 53 3.42 -0.83 -0.77
C VAL A 53 3.57 -0.64 -2.27
N LEU A 54 2.51 -0.94 -3.03
CA LEU A 54 2.37 -0.48 -4.40
C LEU A 54 1.76 0.92 -4.31
N ALA A 55 2.59 1.95 -4.49
CA ALA A 55 2.26 3.33 -4.19
C ALA A 55 2.18 4.18 -5.45
N LEU A 56 1.40 5.26 -5.37
CA LEU A 56 1.25 6.24 -6.45
C LEU A 56 2.07 7.51 -6.20
N ASP A 57 2.46 7.76 -4.94
CA ASP A 57 3.35 8.85 -4.55
C ASP A 57 4.63 8.32 -3.93
N GLU A 58 5.68 9.15 -3.95
CA GLU A 58 6.90 8.85 -3.20
C GLU A 58 6.65 8.81 -1.69
N PRO A 59 7.22 7.82 -0.98
CA PRO A 59 7.09 7.73 0.46
C PRO A 59 7.81 8.89 1.14
N LYS A 60 7.06 9.72 1.88
CA LYS A 60 7.63 10.74 2.78
C LYS A 60 8.26 10.13 4.04
N ILE A 61 7.79 8.94 4.43
CA ILE A 61 8.27 8.19 5.59
C ILE A 61 9.05 6.98 5.08
N LYS A 62 10.30 6.83 5.53
CA LYS A 62 11.14 5.67 5.19
C LYS A 62 11.47 4.92 6.47
N VAL A 63 11.06 3.66 6.54
CA VAL A 63 11.35 2.77 7.67
C VAL A 63 11.97 1.47 7.14
N PRO A 64 12.89 0.82 7.87
CA PRO A 64 13.68 -0.30 7.33
C PRO A 64 12.87 -1.50 6.81
N ASN A 65 11.71 -1.79 7.40
CA ASN A 65 10.87 -2.94 7.04
C ASN A 65 9.73 -2.59 6.06
N MET A 66 9.85 -1.47 5.35
CA MET A 66 8.88 -1.05 4.34
C MET A 66 9.55 -0.93 2.96
N THR A 67 9.04 -1.70 2.00
CA THR A 67 9.44 -1.64 0.59
C THR A 67 8.36 -0.94 -0.21
N THR A 68 8.73 -0.06 -1.14
CA THR A 68 7.77 0.68 -1.97
C THR A 68 8.04 0.47 -3.45
N PHE A 69 6.99 0.17 -4.20
CA PHE A 69 6.96 0.11 -5.66
C PHE A 69 6.16 1.30 -6.17
N LEU A 70 6.82 2.27 -6.80
CA LEU A 70 6.18 3.48 -7.28
C LEU A 70 5.60 3.28 -8.68
N VAL A 71 4.28 3.37 -8.80
CA VAL A 71 3.55 3.26 -10.06
C VAL A 71 3.82 4.48 -10.93
N ASP A 72 4.22 4.23 -12.18
CA ASP A 72 4.45 5.27 -13.16
C ASP A 72 3.14 5.74 -13.81
N ARG A 73 3.02 7.06 -14.00
CA ARG A 73 1.98 7.72 -14.81
C ARG A 73 0.53 7.54 -14.33
N ALA A 74 0.31 7.08 -13.10
CA ALA A 74 -1.04 6.81 -12.58
C ALA A 74 -1.94 8.05 -12.57
N TYR A 75 -1.40 9.20 -12.14
CA TYR A 75 -2.15 10.45 -12.14
C TYR A 75 -2.46 10.91 -13.57
N GLU A 76 -1.47 10.93 -14.43
CA GLU A 76 -1.62 11.37 -15.82
C GLU A 76 -2.72 10.58 -16.52
N GLU A 77 -2.69 9.25 -16.45
CA GLU A 77 -3.70 8.39 -17.06
C GLU A 77 -5.08 8.56 -16.40
N THR A 78 -5.13 8.77 -15.07
CA THR A 78 -6.39 8.97 -14.34
C THR A 78 -7.10 10.27 -14.71
N PHE A 79 -6.34 11.38 -14.84
CA PHE A 79 -6.91 12.71 -15.06
C PHE A 79 -6.99 13.11 -16.55
N THR A 80 -6.63 12.21 -17.47
CA THR A 80 -6.57 12.49 -18.92
C THR A 80 -7.92 12.88 -19.54
N ASP A 81 -9.02 12.25 -19.13
CA ASP A 81 -10.34 12.43 -19.76
C ASP A 81 -11.09 13.71 -19.31
N GLY A 82 -10.53 14.42 -18.33
CA GLY A 82 -11.11 15.63 -17.76
C GLY A 82 -12.36 15.41 -16.89
N ILE A 83 -12.96 14.22 -16.87
CA ILE A 83 -14.21 13.96 -16.13
C ILE A 83 -14.02 14.16 -14.63
N ILE A 84 -12.89 13.66 -14.10
CA ILE A 84 -12.54 13.80 -12.68
C ILE A 84 -12.20 15.27 -12.37
N SER A 85 -11.43 15.92 -13.24
CA SER A 85 -11.07 17.35 -13.12
C SER A 85 -12.31 18.25 -13.10
N ASP A 86 -13.29 17.96 -13.95
CA ASP A 86 -14.57 18.67 -14.03
C ASP A 86 -15.41 18.45 -12.78
N PHE A 87 -15.46 17.22 -12.26
CA PHE A 87 -16.12 16.91 -11.01
C PHE A 87 -15.49 17.66 -9.83
N LEU A 88 -14.16 17.65 -9.72
CA LEU A 88 -13.43 18.32 -8.64
C LEU A 88 -13.65 19.84 -8.67
N SER A 89 -13.67 20.43 -9.86
CA SER A 89 -13.82 21.88 -10.08
C SER A 89 -15.26 22.37 -9.89
N ASN A 90 -16.24 21.63 -10.41
CA ASN A 90 -17.63 22.08 -10.44
C ASN A 90 -18.50 21.47 -9.34
N ARG A 91 -18.00 20.48 -8.58
CA ARG A 91 -18.68 19.85 -7.43
C ARG A 91 -20.13 19.44 -7.73
N LYS A 92 -20.42 19.04 -8.99
CA LYS A 92 -21.77 18.64 -9.40
C LYS A 92 -22.12 17.32 -8.71
N ILE A 93 -22.89 17.39 -7.63
CA ILE A 93 -23.27 16.24 -6.80
C ILE A 93 -23.87 15.11 -7.65
N GLY A 94 -24.65 15.43 -8.70
CA GLY A 94 -25.21 14.44 -9.62
C GLY A 94 -24.19 13.63 -10.42
N MET A 95 -22.92 14.05 -10.46
CA MET A 95 -21.82 13.36 -11.15
C MET A 95 -20.94 12.52 -10.22
N ILE A 96 -21.19 12.50 -8.90
CA ILE A 96 -20.29 11.85 -7.94
C ILE A 96 -20.04 10.37 -8.26
N ASN A 97 -21.09 9.62 -8.58
CA ASN A 97 -20.99 8.19 -8.88
C ASN A 97 -20.22 7.95 -10.17
N VAL A 98 -20.46 8.77 -11.20
CA VAL A 98 -19.76 8.68 -12.49
C VAL A 98 -18.28 9.02 -12.32
N ALA A 99 -17.99 10.11 -11.60
CA ALA A 99 -16.63 10.56 -11.36
C ALA A 99 -15.83 9.52 -10.56
N PHE A 100 -16.38 8.97 -9.47
CA PHE A 100 -15.69 7.95 -8.68
C PHE A 100 -15.53 6.63 -9.41
N LYS A 101 -16.53 6.20 -10.20
CA LYS A 101 -16.39 5.03 -11.06
C LYS A 101 -15.23 5.21 -12.05
N ASN A 102 -15.21 6.34 -12.77
CA ASN A 102 -14.15 6.62 -13.74
C ASN A 102 -12.78 6.77 -13.07
N TRP A 103 -12.71 7.39 -11.88
CA TRP A 103 -11.48 7.52 -11.11
C TRP A 103 -10.90 6.14 -10.76
N ASP A 104 -11.73 5.24 -10.24
CA ASP A 104 -11.33 3.89 -9.87
C ASP A 104 -10.91 3.07 -11.10
N GLU A 105 -11.69 3.09 -12.17
CA GLU A 105 -11.39 2.38 -13.42
C GLU A 105 -10.08 2.87 -14.06
N ALA A 106 -9.90 4.19 -14.17
CA ALA A 106 -8.72 4.78 -14.78
C ALA A 106 -7.45 4.54 -13.94
N SER A 107 -7.54 4.72 -12.61
CA SER A 107 -6.40 4.45 -11.71
C SER A 107 -6.01 2.97 -11.75
N SER A 108 -6.99 2.08 -11.62
CA SER A 108 -6.78 0.63 -11.67
C SER A 108 -6.17 0.20 -12.99
N LYS A 109 -6.66 0.74 -14.12
CA LYS A 109 -6.10 0.46 -15.44
C LYS A 109 -4.66 0.92 -15.54
N ALA A 110 -4.31 2.11 -15.04
CA ALA A 110 -2.94 2.60 -15.06
C ALA A 110 -2.01 1.67 -14.26
N ILE A 111 -2.44 1.28 -13.05
CA ILE A 111 -1.68 0.38 -12.17
C ILE A 111 -1.47 -1.00 -12.81
N MET A 112 -2.52 -1.59 -13.41
CA MET A 112 -2.44 -2.91 -14.05
C MET A 112 -1.39 -2.96 -15.17
N HIS A 113 -1.14 -1.85 -15.86
CA HIS A 113 -0.17 -1.78 -16.96
C HIS A 113 1.22 -1.29 -16.52
N SER A 114 1.35 -0.78 -15.29
CA SER A 114 2.56 -0.17 -14.76
C SER A 114 3.76 -1.10 -14.69
N LYS A 115 4.96 -0.52 -14.74
CA LYS A 115 6.21 -1.27 -14.53
C LYS A 115 6.33 -1.75 -13.09
N ALA A 116 5.84 -0.95 -12.15
CA ALA A 116 5.87 -1.22 -10.72
C ALA A 116 5.16 -2.53 -10.35
N LEU A 117 3.92 -2.72 -10.86
CA LEU A 117 3.17 -3.94 -10.60
C LEU A 117 3.85 -5.16 -11.23
N LYS A 118 4.35 -5.03 -12.47
CA LYS A 118 5.08 -6.11 -13.16
C LYS A 118 6.31 -6.56 -12.37
N GLU A 119 7.08 -5.60 -11.85
CA GLU A 119 8.26 -5.90 -11.03
C GLU A 119 7.86 -6.54 -9.69
N LEU A 120 6.80 -6.04 -9.03
CA LEU A 120 6.28 -6.62 -7.80
C LEU A 120 5.86 -8.09 -8.00
N ILE A 121 5.15 -8.39 -9.09
CA ILE A 121 4.75 -9.76 -9.43
C ILE A 121 5.99 -10.61 -9.69
N LYS A 122 6.91 -10.15 -10.53
CA LYS A 122 8.15 -10.86 -10.88
C LYS A 122 8.99 -11.22 -9.65
N GLN A 123 9.17 -10.29 -8.71
CA GLN A 123 9.91 -10.55 -7.46
C GLN A 123 9.26 -11.58 -6.53
N ASN A 124 8.01 -11.93 -6.78
CA ASN A 124 7.23 -12.84 -5.95
C ASN A 124 6.70 -14.07 -6.71
N GLU A 125 6.99 -14.21 -8.01
CA GLU A 125 6.44 -15.26 -8.88
C GLU A 125 6.78 -16.68 -8.42
N ASN A 126 7.97 -16.86 -7.83
CA ASN A 126 8.46 -18.16 -7.34
C ASN A 126 8.09 -18.45 -5.88
N LYS A 127 7.31 -17.56 -5.23
CA LYS A 127 6.91 -17.72 -3.83
C LYS A 127 5.47 -18.22 -3.79
N LYS A 128 5.25 -19.41 -3.23
CA LYS A 128 3.90 -20.01 -3.10
C LYS A 128 2.92 -19.13 -2.32
N LYS A 129 3.40 -18.41 -1.30
CA LYS A 129 2.63 -17.46 -0.50
C LYS A 129 3.51 -16.25 -0.15
N PRO A 130 3.62 -15.25 -1.05
CA PRO A 130 4.55 -14.13 -0.87
C PRO A 130 4.10 -13.15 0.20
N PHE A 131 2.80 -13.13 0.54
CA PHE A 131 2.19 -12.24 1.52
C PHE A 131 1.20 -13.03 2.38
N ASP A 132 1.12 -12.67 3.66
CA ASP A 132 0.15 -13.19 4.60
C ASP A 132 -1.16 -12.41 4.60
N LEU A 133 -1.10 -11.13 4.22
CA LEU A 133 -2.23 -10.21 4.15
C LEU A 133 -2.07 -9.26 2.96
N ILE A 134 -3.19 -8.95 2.30
CA ILE A 134 -3.29 -7.90 1.29
C ILE A 134 -4.33 -6.88 1.77
N ILE A 135 -3.99 -5.60 1.68
CA ILE A 135 -4.84 -4.45 2.05
C ILE A 135 -5.01 -3.58 0.80
N HIS A 136 -6.23 -3.17 0.50
CA HIS A 136 -6.61 -2.31 -0.63
C HIS A 136 -7.73 -1.37 -0.20
#